data_AF-A0A966J3E0-F1
#
_entry.id   AF-A0A966J3E0-F1
#
_cell.length_a   1.000
_cell.length_b   1.000
_cell.length_c   1.000
_cell.angle_alpha   90.00
_cell.angle_beta   90.00
_cell.angle_gamma   90.00
#
_symmetry.space_group_name_H-M   'P 1'
#
loop_
_entity.id
_entity.type
_entity.pdbx_description
1 polymer ?
#
loop_
_entity_poly.entity_id
_entity_poly.type
_entity_poly.pdbx_seq_one_letter_code
_entity_poly.pdbx_strand_id
1 'polypeptide(L)'
;MSSLPRFTQARCDLTRQIEVLDEQGLKSLVTIPAERALTIYVDKQEVVTLMTLGANPELLVLGYLRNQRWVSAATEVDSITVDWEAGEAGAGVAAVRTHAGIV
;
A
#
# COMPACT_ATOMS: atom_id res chain seq x y z
N MET A 1 5.39 6.27 27.41
CA MET A 1 6.30 6.40 26.25
C MET A 1 5.50 5.96 25.04
N SER A 2 5.31 6.81 24.03
CA SER A 2 4.65 6.36 22.79
C SER A 2 5.66 5.56 21.97
N SER A 3 5.29 4.35 21.56
CA SER A 3 6.10 3.46 20.73
C SER A 3 5.94 3.81 19.25
N LEU A 4 6.93 3.46 18.44
CA LEU A 4 6.78 3.49 16.98
C LEU A 4 5.69 2.50 16.53
N PRO A 5 5.03 2.76 15.38
CA PRO A 5 3.97 1.91 14.87
C PRO A 5 4.47 0.50 14.54
N ARG A 6 3.61 -0.50 14.74
CA ARG A 6 3.85 -1.89 14.36
C ARG A 6 3.45 -2.12 12.91
N PHE A 7 4.28 -2.83 12.14
CA PHE A 7 4.04 -3.14 10.72
C PHE A 7 4.00 -4.64 10.46
N THR A 8 3.18 -5.05 9.50
CA THR A 8 3.16 -6.43 8.96
C THR A 8 4.39 -6.79 8.14
N GLN A 9 5.14 -5.79 7.66
CA GLN A 9 6.25 -5.95 6.72
C GLN A 9 5.83 -6.62 5.40
N ALA A 10 4.60 -6.37 4.97
CA ALA A 10 4.05 -6.96 3.77
C ALA A 10 4.76 -6.45 2.52
N ARG A 11 4.96 -7.32 1.54
CA ARG A 11 5.58 -6.98 0.26
C ARG A 11 4.95 -7.77 -0.87
N CYS A 12 5.19 -7.31 -2.08
CA CYS A 12 4.76 -7.98 -3.31
C CYS A 12 5.84 -7.96 -4.37
N ASP A 13 5.66 -8.82 -5.37
CA ASP A 13 6.45 -8.74 -6.60
C ASP A 13 6.25 -7.39 -7.27
N LEU A 14 7.36 -6.68 -7.47
CA LEU A 14 7.38 -5.31 -8.00
C LEU A 14 7.26 -5.28 -9.52
N THR A 15 7.51 -6.41 -10.16
CA THR A 15 7.51 -6.55 -11.62
C THR A 15 6.86 -7.86 -12.02
N ARG A 16 6.28 -7.90 -13.21
CA ARG A 16 5.78 -9.11 -13.83
C ARG A 16 6.26 -9.21 -15.26
N GLN A 17 6.42 -10.43 -15.75
CA GLN A 17 6.68 -10.68 -17.16
C GLN A 17 5.38 -10.68 -17.96
N ILE A 18 5.44 -10.10 -19.14
CA ILE A 18 4.35 -10.14 -20.12
C ILE A 18 4.92 -10.50 -21.49
N GLU A 19 4.08 -11.14 -22.30
CA GLU A 19 4.34 -11.33 -23.72
C GLU A 19 3.93 -10.06 -24.47
N VAL A 20 4.82 -9.57 -25.34
CA VAL A 20 4.58 -8.44 -26.23
C VAL A 20 4.86 -8.83 -27.67
N LEU A 21 4.32 -8.05 -28.60
CA LEU A 21 4.59 -8.17 -30.03
C LEU A 21 5.43 -6.96 -30.47
N ASP A 22 6.49 -7.21 -31.24
CA ASP A 22 7.26 -6.14 -31.89
C ASP A 22 6.62 -5.70 -33.21
N GLU A 23 7.27 -4.78 -33.93
CA GLU A 23 6.74 -4.23 -35.18
C GLU A 23 6.75 -5.23 -36.34
N GLN A 24 7.51 -6.33 -36.24
CA GLN A 24 7.48 -7.44 -37.20
C GLN A 24 6.47 -8.52 -36.81
N GLY A 25 5.78 -8.38 -35.69
CA GLY A 25 4.82 -9.35 -35.16
C GLY A 25 5.47 -10.55 -34.46
N LEU A 26 6.75 -10.46 -34.10
CA LEU A 26 7.44 -11.48 -33.32
C LEU A 26 7.12 -11.30 -31.83
N LYS A 27 6.97 -12.42 -31.13
CA LYS A 27 6.71 -12.45 -29.68
C LYS A 27 8.00 -12.31 -28.90
N SER A 28 7.98 -11.46 -27.88
CA SER A 28 9.08 -11.31 -26.91
C SER A 28 8.54 -11.21 -25.49
N LEU A 29 9.36 -11.60 -24.51
CA LEU A 29 9.06 -11.42 -23.10
C LEU A 29 9.72 -10.17 -22.57
N VAL A 30 8.94 -9.30 -21.94
CA VAL A 30 9.43 -8.09 -21.27
C VAL A 30 8.97 -8.06 -19.83
N THR A 31 9.77 -7.42 -18.98
CA THR A 31 9.47 -7.22 -17.56
C THR A 31 8.90 -5.83 -17.37
N ILE A 32 7.70 -5.72 -16.83
CA ILE A 32 7.03 -4.45 -16.56
C ILE A 32 6.75 -4.29 -15.06
N PRO A 33 6.60 -3.06 -14.55
CA PRO A 33 6.15 -2.84 -13.17
C PRO A 33 4.78 -3.48 -12.91
N ALA A 34 4.63 -4.12 -11.75
CA ALA A 34 3.39 -4.75 -11.32
C ALA A 34 2.63 -3.83 -10.35
N GLU A 35 2.11 -2.72 -10.88
CA GLU A 35 1.25 -1.81 -10.12
C GLU A 35 -0.05 -2.50 -9.67
N ARG A 36 -0.45 -2.18 -8.45
CA ARG A 36 -1.66 -2.72 -7.81
C ARG A 36 -2.31 -1.64 -6.95
N ALA A 37 -3.62 -1.76 -6.79
CA ALA A 37 -4.39 -0.89 -5.91
C ALA A 37 -4.12 -1.25 -4.44
N LEU A 38 -4.10 -0.26 -3.56
CA LEU A 38 -4.01 -0.39 -2.11
C LEU A 38 -5.03 0.57 -1.47
N THR A 39 -6.10 0.03 -0.91
CA THR A 39 -7.14 0.79 -0.20
C THR A 39 -6.72 1.00 1.24
N ILE A 40 -6.66 2.26 1.67
CA ILE A 40 -6.28 2.65 3.03
C ILE A 40 -7.55 2.85 3.86
N TYR A 41 -7.62 2.13 4.97
CA TYR A 41 -8.60 2.33 6.02
C TYR A 41 -7.92 2.89 7.25
N VAL A 42 -8.46 3.95 7.84
CA VAL A 42 -7.99 4.46 9.12
C VAL A 42 -9.14 4.36 10.12
N ASP A 43 -8.89 3.66 11.22
CA ASP A 43 -9.90 3.39 12.27
C ASP A 43 -11.24 2.88 11.69
N LYS A 44 -11.13 1.98 10.72
CA LYS A 44 -12.23 1.32 9.97
C LYS A 44 -12.98 2.20 8.97
N GLN A 45 -12.55 3.44 8.75
CA GLN A 45 -13.10 4.29 7.70
C GLN A 45 -12.22 4.24 6.45
N GLU A 46 -12.82 4.01 5.30
CA GLU A 46 -12.12 4.07 4.02
C GLU A 46 -11.71 5.52 3.72
N VAL A 47 -10.44 5.72 3.37
CA VAL A 47 -9.88 7.05 3.14
C VAL A 47 -9.58 7.28 1.67
N VAL A 48 -8.83 6.36 1.06
CA VAL A 48 -8.35 6.50 -0.32
C VAL A 48 -7.88 5.14 -0.84
N THR A 49 -7.91 4.97 -2.16
CA THR A 49 -7.19 3.90 -2.86
C THR A 49 -6.04 4.47 -3.65
N LEU A 50 -4.82 3.99 -3.38
CA LEU A 50 -3.59 4.39 -4.09
C LEU A 50 -3.18 3.31 -5.08
N MET A 51 -2.53 3.70 -6.18
CA MET A 51 -1.76 2.77 -7.02
C MET A 51 -0.32 2.70 -6.52
N THR A 52 0.22 1.50 -6.36
CA THR A 52 1.56 1.27 -5.81
C THR A 52 2.20 -0.01 -6.35
N LEU A 53 3.53 -0.10 -6.29
CA LEU A 53 4.26 -1.34 -6.57
C LEU A 53 4.28 -2.31 -5.38
N GLY A 54 4.01 -1.82 -4.16
CA GLY A 54 3.94 -2.68 -2.96
C GLY A 54 5.28 -3.06 -2.32
N ALA A 55 6.36 -2.29 -2.54
CA ALA A 55 7.68 -2.57 -1.96
C ALA A 55 7.76 -2.34 -0.43
N ASN A 56 7.18 -1.24 0.05
CA ASN A 56 7.11 -0.87 1.46
C ASN A 56 5.74 -0.19 1.73
N PRO A 57 4.63 -0.94 1.64
CA PRO A 57 3.28 -0.37 1.68
C PRO A 57 2.97 0.32 3.02
N GLU A 58 3.45 -0.17 4.16
CA GLU A 58 3.20 0.46 5.45
C GLU A 58 3.89 1.83 5.58
N LEU A 59 5.11 1.95 5.05
CA LEU A 59 5.83 3.22 5.01
C LEU A 59 5.17 4.20 4.04
N LEU A 60 4.66 3.71 2.90
CA LEU A 60 3.87 4.52 1.97
C LEU A 60 2.62 5.07 2.68
N VAL A 61 1.88 4.24 3.40
CA VAL A 61 0.67 4.62 4.13
C VAL A 61 1.00 5.64 5.23
N LEU A 62 2.03 5.39 6.05
CA LEU A 62 2.46 6.33 7.09
C LEU A 62 2.88 7.68 6.49
N GLY A 63 3.65 7.65 5.40
CA GLY A 63 4.06 8.84 4.67
C GLY A 63 2.87 9.61 4.09
N TYR A 64 1.88 8.90 3.55
CA TYR A 64 0.64 9.48 3.05
C TYR A 64 -0.13 10.20 4.15
N LEU A 65 -0.41 9.54 5.29
CA LEU A 65 -1.14 10.15 6.40
C LEU A 65 -0.44 11.41 6.93
N ARG A 66 0.89 11.36 7.05
CA ARG A 66 1.67 12.53 7.48
C ARG A 66 1.64 13.65 6.44
N ASN A 67 1.74 13.33 5.15
CA ASN A 67 1.69 14.31 4.07
C ASN A 67 0.31 14.98 3.96
N GLN A 68 -0.76 14.23 4.22
CA GLN A 68 -2.12 14.77 4.29
C GLN A 68 -2.45 15.45 5.63
N ARG A 69 -1.50 15.48 6.59
CA ARG A 69 -1.66 16.05 7.93
C ARG A 69 -2.72 15.36 8.80
N TRP A 70 -3.03 14.10 8.51
CA TRP A 70 -3.92 13.27 9.35
C TRP A 70 -3.25 12.85 10.66
N VAL A 71 -1.92 12.76 10.66
CA VAL A 71 -1.08 12.57 11.84
C VAL A 71 0.11 13.52 11.78
N SER A 72 0.53 14.07 12.93
CA SER A 72 1.68 14.97 13.00
C SER A 72 3.01 14.22 13.24
N ALA A 73 2.93 13.08 13.94
CA ALA A 73 4.04 12.21 14.29
C ALA A 73 3.69 10.73 14.08
N ALA A 74 4.70 9.91 13.77
CA ALA A 74 4.51 8.47 13.59
C ALA A 74 3.99 7.76 14.85
N THR A 75 4.31 8.30 16.02
CA THR A 75 3.89 7.82 17.35
C THR A 75 2.40 8.03 17.64
N GLU A 76 1.64 8.65 16.74
CA GLU A 76 0.17 8.71 16.82
C GLU A 76 -0.50 7.45 16.26
N VAL A 77 0.24 6.65 15.49
CA VAL A 77 -0.21 5.41 14.87
C VAL A 77 0.24 4.22 15.72
N ASP A 78 -0.69 3.37 16.11
CA ASP A 78 -0.40 2.11 16.83
C ASP A 78 0.12 1.04 15.88
N SER A 79 -0.56 0.86 14.74
CA SER A 79 -0.20 -0.16 13.77
C SER A 79 -0.67 0.18 12.36
N ILE A 80 0.08 -0.32 11.37
CA ILE A 80 -0.35 -0.40 9.98
C ILE A 80 -0.19 -1.85 9.54
N THR A 81 -1.30 -2.47 9.15
CA THR A 81 -1.32 -3.86 8.67
C THR A 81 -1.77 -3.89 7.22
N VAL A 82 -1.00 -4.55 6.38
CA VAL A 82 -1.28 -4.67 4.95
C VAL A 82 -1.57 -6.12 4.61
N ASP A 83 -2.71 -6.33 3.95
CA ASP A 83 -3.13 -7.61 3.40
C ASP A 83 -3.42 -7.44 1.92
N TRP A 84 -2.70 -8.17 1.07
CA TRP A 84 -2.81 -8.06 -0.38
C TRP A 84 -3.95 -8.88 -0.98
N GLU A 85 -4.62 -9.73 -0.19
CA GLU A 85 -5.70 -10.61 -0.62
C GLU A 85 -7.07 -10.22 -0.05
N ALA A 86 -7.11 -9.30 0.91
CA ALA A 86 -8.34 -8.93 1.62
C ALA A 86 -9.27 -7.96 0.88
N GLY A 87 -8.80 -7.24 -0.13
CA GLY A 87 -9.58 -6.19 -0.77
C GLY A 87 -10.42 -6.66 -1.96
N GLU A 88 -11.47 -5.90 -2.24
CA GLU A 88 -12.32 -6.14 -3.41
C GLU A 88 -11.58 -5.85 -4.73
N ALA A 89 -12.01 -6.50 -5.82
CA ALA A 89 -11.44 -6.32 -7.16
C ALA A 89 -9.91 -6.53 -7.26
N GLY A 90 -9.30 -7.27 -6.32
CA GLY A 90 -7.86 -7.53 -6.29
C GLY A 90 -7.01 -6.39 -5.73
N ALA A 91 -7.61 -5.41 -5.06
CA ALA A 91 -6.89 -4.40 -4.30
C ALA A 91 -6.32 -4.99 -3.00
N GLY A 92 -5.13 -4.54 -2.60
CA GLY A 92 -4.67 -4.74 -1.24
C GLY A 92 -5.41 -3.82 -0.27
N VAL A 93 -5.41 -4.16 1.01
CA VAL A 93 -5.98 -3.36 2.11
C VAL A 93 -4.87 -2.99 3.08
N ALA A 94 -4.75 -1.70 3.39
CA ALA A 94 -3.95 -1.19 4.49
C ALA A 94 -4.87 -0.71 5.62
N ALA A 95 -4.91 -1.44 6.73
CA ALA A 95 -5.64 -1.02 7.92
C ALA A 95 -4.70 -0.30 8.89
N VAL A 96 -5.05 0.94 9.22
CA VAL A 96 -4.33 1.81 10.13
C VAL A 96 -5.13 1.93 11.41
N ARG A 97 -4.47 1.67 12.54
CA ARG A 97 -5.02 1.91 13.88
C ARG A 97 -4.29 3.09 14.50
N THR A 98 -5.02 4.12 14.90
CA THR A 98 -4.44 5.26 15.64
C THR A 98 -4.64 5.07 17.15
N HIS A 99 -3.87 5.80 17.96
CA HIS A 99 -4.02 5.75 19.41
C HIS A 99 -5.23 6.54 19.92
N ALA A 100 -5.60 7.63 19.25
CA ALA A 100 -6.61 8.58 19.71
C ALA A 100 -7.85 8.68 18.82
N GLY A 101 -7.89 7.93 17.71
CA GLY A 101 -8.83 8.18 16.63
C GLY A 101 -8.36 9.32 15.72
N ILE A 102 -9.03 9.45 14.58
CA ILE A 102 -8.91 10.61 13.69
C ILE A 102 -9.90 11.68 14.18
N VAL A 103 -9.46 12.94 14.28
CA VAL A 103 -10.33 14.10 14.55
C VAL A 103 -10.84 14.68 13.24
#